data_AF-A0AAU3DWL4-F1
#
_entry.id   AF-A0AAU3DWL4-F1
#
_cell.length_a   1.000
_cell.length_b   1.000
_cell.length_c   1.000
_cell.angle_alpha   90.00
_cell.angle_beta   90.00
_cell.angle_gamma   90.00
#
_symmetry.space_group_name_H-M   'P 1'
#
loop_
_entity.id
_entity.type
_entity.pdbx_description
1 polymer ?
#
loop_
_entity_poly.entity_id
_entity_poly.type
_entity_poly.pdbx_seq_one_letter_code
_entity_poly.pdbx_strand_id
1 'polypeptide(L)'
;MALAAGLVATWSAAIPAGEPAYAASPTGGVPHEMFAPDGTISRVDVPSGAQPTARSAARASAASVTVTPVEVHGPSGNRLDIVFVGDGYTQPELGTYAAQASRTWELLANREPFRSYRTLFNVWRVDLVSPVSGVSGDPTADVSRDTPLAASYWCDGLQRLLCADIEQVKHYAGFAPDADQVAVLANSGMYGGAGYTEEEVATFAGGHPLAAEILPHELGHSIGDLADEYDYYAFPDDGSRYRGPEPAEANISKKNADQLLHPRKKWWYWLGADTPDGGVIDAYEGGYYTQFGIYRPSQNSLMKALRREFNVVSREKMIQSFYATTRPIDAAVPSGAAVARGGTLAIEVLAVPLQIRWFVDGSEVPAWRGRTSVSLADGPPGAGSVSVEVSDQTSWVRSTEYRAQYLTQRHSWRVSGG
;
A
#
# COMPACT_ATOMS: atom_id res chain seq x y z
N MET A 1 -43.62 0.70 -40.90
CA MET A 1 -43.18 1.78 -39.99
C MET A 1 -43.37 1.30 -38.57
N ALA A 2 -42.30 0.83 -37.95
CA ALA A 2 -42.21 0.58 -36.51
C ALA A 2 -40.75 0.84 -36.12
N LEU A 3 -40.50 1.96 -35.46
CA LEU A 3 -39.20 2.36 -34.93
C LEU A 3 -39.04 1.66 -33.58
N ALA A 4 -38.12 0.69 -33.51
CA ALA A 4 -37.66 0.12 -32.25
C ALA A 4 -36.54 1.01 -31.69
N ALA A 5 -36.80 1.68 -30.57
CA ALA A 5 -35.83 2.49 -29.85
C ALA A 5 -34.84 1.56 -29.12
N GLY A 6 -33.54 1.71 -29.41
CA GLY A 6 -32.47 1.02 -28.71
C GLY A 6 -32.27 1.62 -27.31
N LEU A 7 -32.31 0.76 -26.30
CA LEU A 7 -31.78 1.09 -24.97
C LEU A 7 -30.27 0.87 -24.98
N VAL A 8 -29.52 1.96 -24.90
CA VAL A 8 -28.10 1.95 -24.55
C VAL A 8 -28.03 1.77 -23.04
N ALA A 9 -27.59 0.59 -22.59
CA ALA A 9 -27.27 0.36 -21.18
C ALA A 9 -25.87 0.93 -20.90
N THR A 10 -25.82 2.13 -20.33
CA THR A 10 -24.59 2.69 -19.76
C THR A 10 -24.25 1.93 -18.48
N TRP A 11 -23.12 1.24 -18.48
CA TRP A 11 -22.53 0.67 -17.27
C TRP A 11 -21.93 1.83 -16.46
N SER A 12 -22.64 2.30 -15.45
CA SER A 12 -22.05 3.15 -14.42
C SER A 12 -21.26 2.26 -13.48
N ALA A 13 -19.93 2.31 -13.57
CA ALA A 13 -19.07 1.79 -12.52
C ALA A 13 -19.35 2.61 -11.25
N ALA A 14 -19.95 1.97 -10.25
CA ALA A 14 -20.07 2.57 -8.93
C ALA A 14 -18.67 2.58 -8.30
N ILE A 15 -18.05 3.76 -8.27
CA ILE A 15 -16.92 4.05 -7.38
C ILE A 15 -17.43 3.86 -5.95
N PRO A 16 -16.82 3.01 -5.10
CA PRO A 16 -17.10 3.07 -3.68
C PRO A 16 -16.47 4.37 -3.17
N ALA A 17 -17.27 5.42 -3.06
CA ALA A 17 -16.88 6.66 -2.41
C ALA A 17 -17.29 6.61 -0.94
N GLY A 18 -16.29 6.75 -0.08
CA GLY A 18 -16.41 6.96 1.35
C GLY A 18 -15.01 7.08 1.90
N GLU A 19 -14.43 8.29 1.79
CA GLU A 19 -13.21 8.66 2.53
C GLU A 19 -13.36 8.27 4.00
N PRO A 20 -12.29 7.80 4.67
CA PRO A 20 -12.34 7.50 6.09
C PRO A 20 -12.77 8.77 6.83
N ALA A 21 -13.87 8.68 7.57
CA ALA A 21 -14.32 9.75 8.43
C ALA A 21 -13.41 9.80 9.67
N TYR A 22 -12.20 10.36 9.51
CA TYR A 22 -11.38 10.73 10.65
C TYR A 22 -12.16 11.74 11.50
N ALA A 23 -12.13 11.55 12.82
CA ALA A 23 -12.68 12.54 13.73
C ALA A 23 -11.99 13.89 13.43
N ALA A 24 -12.77 14.90 13.09
CA ALA A 24 -12.25 16.22 12.78
C ALA A 24 -11.29 16.69 13.87
N SER A 25 -10.12 17.18 13.46
CA SER A 25 -9.12 17.74 14.37
C SER A 25 -9.80 18.77 15.29
N PRO A 26 -9.66 18.65 16.63
CA PRO A 26 -10.21 19.63 17.57
C PRO A 26 -9.63 21.05 17.38
N THR A 27 -8.53 21.20 16.63
CA THR A 27 -7.79 22.47 16.45
C THR A 27 -7.75 22.98 15.01
N GLY A 28 -8.29 22.24 14.03
CA GLY A 28 -8.26 22.63 12.61
C GLY A 28 -6.88 22.48 11.96
N GLY A 29 -5.98 21.68 12.55
CA GLY A 29 -4.70 21.29 11.96
C GLY A 29 -4.82 20.08 11.03
N VAL A 30 -3.78 19.83 10.23
CA VAL A 30 -3.62 18.64 9.40
C VAL A 30 -3.04 17.53 10.28
N PRO A 31 -3.68 16.35 10.38
CA PRO A 31 -3.19 15.27 11.22
C PRO A 31 -1.90 14.69 10.64
N HIS A 32 -0.89 14.51 11.49
CA HIS A 32 0.35 13.82 11.18
C HIS A 32 0.65 12.79 12.24
N GLU A 33 1.37 11.76 11.84
CA GLU A 33 2.00 10.84 12.77
C GLU A 33 3.43 11.24 13.02
N MET A 34 3.86 11.18 14.28
CA MET A 34 5.23 11.37 14.71
C MET A 34 5.78 10.06 15.24
N PHE A 35 7.01 9.74 14.82
CA PHE A 35 7.69 8.53 15.21
C PHE A 35 8.84 8.83 16.17
N ALA A 36 9.01 7.98 17.18
CA ALA A 36 10.09 8.05 18.15
C ALA A 36 11.11 6.91 17.96
N PRO A 37 12.39 7.10 18.33
CA PRO A 37 13.44 6.09 18.12
C PRO A 37 13.18 4.74 18.83
N ASP A 38 12.38 4.73 19.89
CA ASP A 38 11.95 3.53 20.60
C ASP A 38 10.81 2.77 19.89
N GLY A 39 10.32 3.30 18.77
CA GLY A 39 9.23 2.74 17.96
C GLY A 39 7.84 3.18 18.40
N THR A 40 7.75 4.06 19.40
CA THR A 40 6.49 4.73 19.77
C THR A 40 6.00 5.61 18.63
N ILE A 41 4.70 5.57 18.39
CA ILE A 41 3.99 6.35 17.36
C ILE A 41 3.02 7.27 18.08
N SER A 42 2.86 8.49 17.61
CA SER A 42 1.94 9.45 18.22
C SER A 42 1.31 10.36 17.19
N ARG A 43 0.01 10.58 17.29
CA ARG A 43 -0.72 11.52 16.45
C ARG A 43 -0.60 12.96 16.97
N VAL A 44 -0.35 13.90 16.06
CA VAL A 44 -0.28 15.35 16.29
C VAL A 44 -1.04 16.08 15.18
N ASP A 45 -1.78 17.13 15.54
CA ASP A 45 -2.44 17.99 14.56
C ASP A 45 -1.57 19.22 14.29
N VAL A 46 -0.95 19.29 13.12
CA VAL A 46 -0.06 20.39 12.73
C VAL A 46 -0.88 21.52 12.12
N PRO A 47 -0.81 22.76 12.64
CA PRO A 47 -1.49 23.90 12.01
C PRO A 47 -1.03 24.09 10.57
N SER A 48 -1.94 24.37 9.62
CA SER A 48 -1.57 24.52 8.20
C SER A 48 -0.49 25.60 7.96
N GLY A 49 -0.45 26.65 8.79
CA GLY A 49 0.59 27.69 8.72
C GLY A 49 1.97 27.27 9.26
N ALA A 50 2.07 26.11 9.92
CA ALA A 50 3.31 25.53 10.42
C ALA A 50 3.93 24.49 9.46
N GLN A 51 3.23 24.15 8.37
CA GLN A 51 3.78 23.27 7.34
C GLN A 51 4.85 24.03 6.50
N PRO A 52 5.96 23.36 6.15
CA PRO A 52 6.99 23.98 5.34
C PRO A 52 6.49 24.23 3.92
N THR A 53 6.98 25.32 3.32
CA THR A 53 6.70 25.67 1.92
C THR A 53 8.02 25.88 1.20
N ALA A 54 8.17 25.25 0.03
CA ALA A 54 9.36 25.40 -0.79
C ALA A 54 9.42 26.81 -1.38
N ARG A 55 10.59 27.44 -1.28
CA ARG A 55 10.79 28.77 -1.86
C ARG A 55 11.10 28.63 -3.35
N SER A 56 10.61 29.59 -4.14
CA SER A 56 10.70 29.58 -5.60
C SER A 56 12.12 29.41 -6.18
N ALA A 57 13.18 29.65 -5.40
CA ALA A 57 14.57 29.56 -5.83
C ALA A 57 15.17 28.15 -5.77
N ALA A 58 14.60 27.22 -4.98
CA ALA A 58 15.05 25.84 -4.87
C ALA A 58 14.33 24.87 -5.81
N ARG A 59 13.40 25.37 -6.64
CA ARG A 59 12.72 24.53 -7.64
C ARG A 59 13.75 24.00 -8.64
N ALA A 60 14.03 22.70 -8.57
CA ALA A 60 14.76 22.03 -9.63
C ALA A 60 13.99 22.25 -10.93
N SER A 61 14.70 22.59 -12.00
CA SER A 61 14.05 22.62 -13.31
C SER A 61 13.55 21.23 -13.65
N ALA A 62 12.38 21.10 -14.27
CA ALA A 62 11.88 19.83 -14.78
C ALA A 62 12.90 19.12 -15.71
N ALA A 63 13.81 19.89 -16.34
CA ALA A 63 14.91 19.36 -17.17
C ALA A 63 16.05 18.68 -16.37
N SER A 64 16.05 18.78 -15.04
CA SER A 64 17.05 18.17 -14.15
C SER A 64 16.52 17.01 -13.29
N VAL A 65 15.25 16.66 -13.43
CA VAL A 65 14.64 15.53 -12.70
C VAL A 65 14.88 14.24 -13.48
N THR A 66 15.49 13.25 -12.83
CA THR A 66 15.70 11.92 -13.44
C THR A 66 14.91 10.87 -12.68
N VAL A 67 14.08 10.11 -13.39
CA VAL A 67 13.38 8.96 -12.83
C VAL A 67 14.19 7.70 -13.12
N THR A 68 14.55 6.97 -12.07
CA THR A 68 15.34 5.74 -12.16
C THR A 68 14.54 4.57 -11.59
N PRO A 69 14.38 3.44 -12.29
CA PRO A 69 13.81 2.24 -11.71
C PRO A 69 14.75 1.69 -10.61
N VAL A 70 14.20 1.40 -9.45
CA VAL A 70 14.87 0.62 -8.39
C VAL A 70 14.57 -0.86 -8.60
N GLU A 71 13.29 -1.19 -8.83
CA GLU A 71 12.82 -2.54 -9.12
C GLU A 71 11.50 -2.48 -9.88
N VAL A 72 11.37 -3.22 -10.99
CA VAL A 72 10.18 -3.17 -11.85
C VAL A 72 9.80 -4.60 -12.23
N HIS A 73 8.55 -4.97 -11.97
CA HIS A 73 8.02 -6.33 -12.19
C HIS A 73 6.93 -6.40 -13.24
N GLY A 74 6.50 -5.27 -13.78
CA GLY A 74 5.49 -5.22 -14.84
C GLY A 74 4.97 -3.80 -15.09
N PRO A 75 3.98 -3.64 -15.98
CA PRO A 75 3.31 -2.35 -16.18
C PRO A 75 2.60 -1.89 -14.90
N SER A 76 2.67 -0.59 -14.59
CA SER A 76 2.02 0.02 -13.41
C SER A 76 0.51 -0.25 -13.35
N GLY A 77 -0.17 -0.37 -14.50
CA GLY A 77 -1.59 -0.74 -14.55
C GLY A 77 -1.95 -2.12 -13.98
N ASN A 78 -0.97 -2.95 -13.62
CA ASN A 78 -1.18 -4.20 -12.86
C ASN A 78 -0.14 -4.37 -11.73
N ARG A 79 0.42 -3.28 -11.21
CA ARG A 79 1.38 -3.26 -10.10
C ARG A 79 1.02 -2.15 -9.12
N LEU A 80 1.58 -2.21 -7.92
CA LEU A 80 1.57 -1.11 -6.96
C LEU A 80 2.90 -0.35 -7.08
N ASP A 81 2.86 0.95 -7.31
CA ASP A 81 4.02 1.78 -7.57
C ASP A 81 4.42 2.58 -6.31
N ILE A 82 5.60 2.28 -5.77
CA ILE A 82 6.22 3.04 -4.67
C ILE A 82 7.25 3.99 -5.26
N VAL A 83 7.12 5.29 -4.96
CA VAL A 83 8.01 6.33 -5.47
C VAL A 83 8.83 6.92 -4.34
N PHE A 84 10.15 6.76 -4.39
CA PHE A 84 11.08 7.49 -3.54
C PHE A 84 11.39 8.86 -4.14
N VAL A 85 11.36 9.90 -3.31
CA VAL A 85 11.81 11.26 -3.68
C VAL A 85 12.84 11.74 -2.65
N GLY A 86 14.00 12.18 -3.09
CA GLY A 86 15.07 12.66 -2.20
C GLY A 86 15.00 14.17 -1.98
N ASP A 87 15.28 14.63 -0.76
CA ASP A 87 15.46 16.06 -0.46
C ASP A 87 16.73 16.33 0.34
N GLY A 88 17.42 17.43 0.03
CA GLY A 88 18.69 17.80 0.64
C GLY A 88 19.90 17.03 0.11
N TYR A 89 19.80 16.27 -0.99
CA TYR A 89 20.93 15.60 -1.64
C TYR A 89 21.45 16.44 -2.80
N THR A 90 22.70 16.89 -2.72
CA THR A 90 23.39 17.55 -3.82
C THR A 90 23.80 16.57 -4.92
N GLN A 91 24.26 17.08 -6.07
CA GLN A 91 24.67 16.25 -7.21
C GLN A 91 25.68 15.13 -6.82
N PRO A 92 26.74 15.39 -6.02
CA PRO A 92 27.67 14.34 -5.59
C PRO A 92 27.07 13.33 -4.60
N GLU A 93 25.93 13.64 -3.99
CA GLU A 93 25.28 12.82 -2.96
C GLU A 93 24.14 11.95 -3.53
N LEU A 94 23.80 12.06 -4.82
CA LEU A 94 22.78 11.21 -5.44
C LEU A 94 23.12 9.71 -5.35
N GLY A 95 24.41 9.34 -5.31
CA GLY A 95 24.82 7.96 -5.04
C GLY A 95 24.48 7.49 -3.62
N THR A 96 24.56 8.40 -2.64
CA THR A 96 24.12 8.14 -1.26
C THR A 96 22.60 7.98 -1.19
N TYR A 97 21.86 8.88 -1.83
CA TYR A 97 20.40 8.80 -1.94
C TYR A 97 19.96 7.47 -2.57
N ALA A 98 20.55 7.11 -3.72
CA ALA A 98 20.31 5.84 -4.39
C ALA A 98 20.48 4.63 -3.45
N ALA A 99 21.59 4.58 -2.72
CA ALA A 99 21.86 3.49 -1.78
C ALA A 99 20.90 3.47 -0.59
N GLN A 100 20.43 4.63 -0.12
CA GLN A 100 19.45 4.73 0.95
C GLN A 100 18.06 4.27 0.49
N ALA A 101 17.60 4.73 -0.68
CA ALA A 101 16.34 4.29 -1.28
C ALA A 101 16.32 2.76 -1.50
N SER A 102 17.38 2.19 -2.07
CA SER A 102 17.50 0.73 -2.24
C SER A 102 17.50 -0.03 -0.91
N ARG A 103 18.17 0.48 0.13
CA ARG A 103 18.15 -0.15 1.46
C ARG A 103 16.76 -0.10 2.09
N THR A 104 16.04 1.02 1.97
CA THR A 104 14.67 1.13 2.47
C THR A 104 13.75 0.16 1.75
N TRP A 105 13.87 0.05 0.43
CA TRP A 105 13.12 -0.96 -0.33
C TRP A 105 13.44 -2.38 0.13
N GLU A 106 14.71 -2.75 0.28
CA GLU A 106 15.08 -4.09 0.76
C GLU A 106 14.58 -4.38 2.18
N LEU A 107 14.54 -3.38 3.08
CA LEU A 107 13.94 -3.55 4.41
C LEU A 107 12.46 -3.93 4.29
N LEU A 108 11.70 -3.17 3.49
CA LEU A 108 10.28 -3.41 3.25
C LEU A 108 10.04 -4.77 2.56
N ALA A 109 10.76 -5.05 1.47
CA ALA A 109 10.62 -6.25 0.66
C ALA A 109 11.08 -7.54 1.37
N ASN A 110 11.68 -7.44 2.56
CA ASN A 110 12.01 -8.58 3.41
C ASN A 110 11.01 -8.80 4.58
N ARG A 111 9.97 -7.96 4.69
CA ARG A 111 8.88 -8.10 5.68
C ARG A 111 7.63 -8.69 5.05
N GLU A 112 6.87 -9.50 5.77
CA GLU A 112 5.59 -10.01 5.27
C GLU A 112 4.46 -8.98 5.46
N PRO A 113 3.52 -8.86 4.50
CA PRO A 113 3.36 -9.70 3.31
C PRO A 113 4.18 -9.24 2.08
N PHE A 114 4.85 -8.09 2.12
CA PHE A 114 5.60 -7.55 0.97
C PHE A 114 6.63 -8.53 0.42
N ARG A 115 7.27 -9.33 1.27
CA ARG A 115 8.24 -10.35 0.85
C ARG A 115 7.63 -11.39 -0.07
N SER A 116 6.52 -12.00 0.32
CA SER A 116 5.85 -13.02 -0.50
C SER A 116 5.22 -12.45 -1.77
N TYR A 117 4.89 -11.15 -1.75
CA TYR A 117 4.21 -10.45 -2.83
C TYR A 117 5.09 -9.38 -3.50
N ARG A 118 6.43 -9.47 -3.39
CA ARG A 118 7.39 -8.46 -3.86
C ARG A 118 7.19 -8.11 -5.34
N THR A 119 6.79 -9.10 -6.13
CA THR A 119 6.59 -8.99 -7.58
C THR A 119 5.31 -8.27 -7.99
N LEU A 120 4.45 -7.92 -7.03
CA LEU A 120 3.26 -7.10 -7.26
C LEU A 120 3.58 -5.60 -7.23
N PHE A 121 4.83 -5.22 -6.92
CA PHE A 121 5.24 -3.83 -6.79
C PHE A 121 6.15 -3.39 -7.93
N ASN A 122 6.09 -2.11 -8.26
CA ASN A 122 7.16 -1.38 -8.93
C ASN A 122 7.72 -0.35 -7.95
N VAL A 123 9.00 -0.05 -8.09
CA VAL A 123 9.71 0.87 -7.21
C VAL A 123 10.54 1.83 -8.06
N TRP A 124 10.24 3.10 -7.91
CA TRP A 124 10.87 4.18 -8.65
C TRP A 124 11.61 5.12 -7.71
N ARG A 125 12.65 5.75 -8.22
CA ARG A 125 13.41 6.78 -7.54
C ARG A 125 13.40 8.04 -8.40
N VAL A 126 13.03 9.17 -7.80
CA VAL A 126 13.09 10.48 -8.43
C VAL A 126 14.30 11.23 -7.88
N ASP A 127 15.32 11.38 -8.73
CA ASP A 127 16.54 12.11 -8.40
C ASP A 127 16.30 13.61 -8.52
N LEU A 128 16.24 14.26 -7.37
CA LEU A 128 16.02 15.69 -7.23
C LEU A 128 17.28 16.35 -6.65
N VAL A 129 18.03 17.04 -7.50
CA VAL A 129 19.28 17.69 -7.10
C VAL A 129 18.96 18.90 -6.23
N SER A 130 19.35 18.83 -4.96
CA SER A 130 19.24 19.94 -4.03
C SER A 130 20.43 20.90 -4.17
N PRO A 131 20.23 22.22 -4.06
CA PRO A 131 21.31 23.20 -4.15
C PRO A 131 22.22 23.20 -2.92
N VAL A 132 21.72 22.68 -1.80
CA VAL A 132 22.43 22.57 -0.52
C VAL A 132 22.29 21.16 0.04
N SER A 133 23.33 20.69 0.75
CA SER A 133 23.31 19.40 1.44
C SER A 133 22.62 19.53 2.80
N GLY A 134 21.79 18.55 3.13
CA GLY A 134 21.03 18.45 4.37
C GLY A 134 19.63 19.09 4.28
N VAL A 135 18.86 18.98 5.36
CA VAL A 135 17.49 19.54 5.49
C VAL A 135 17.36 20.56 6.61
N SER A 136 16.31 21.38 6.64
CA SER A 136 16.14 22.38 7.72
C SER A 136 15.97 21.71 9.10
N GLY A 137 16.46 22.36 10.15
CA GLY A 137 16.32 21.88 11.54
C GLY A 137 17.32 20.81 12.00
N ASP A 138 18.35 20.47 11.18
CA ASP A 138 19.41 19.52 11.52
C ASP A 138 20.82 20.17 11.38
N PRO A 139 21.67 20.21 12.42
CA PRO A 139 21.50 19.57 13.74
C PRO A 139 20.66 20.34 14.76
N THR A 140 20.36 21.60 14.52
CA THR A 140 19.62 22.45 15.47
C THR A 140 18.46 23.18 14.79
N ALA A 141 17.45 23.56 15.57
CA ALA A 141 16.20 24.14 15.08
C ALA A 141 16.38 25.45 14.27
N ASP A 142 17.47 26.18 14.50
CA ASP A 142 17.79 27.43 13.82
C ASP A 142 18.42 27.24 12.43
N VAL A 143 18.79 26.02 12.07
CA VAL A 143 19.36 25.71 10.74
C VAL A 143 18.26 25.79 9.68
N SER A 144 18.45 26.66 8.70
CA SER A 144 17.58 26.78 7.53
C SER A 144 18.33 26.39 6.26
N ARG A 145 17.74 25.50 5.48
CA ARG A 145 18.23 25.03 4.18
C ARG A 145 17.11 25.16 3.16
N ASP A 146 17.45 25.76 2.02
CA ASP A 146 16.51 25.94 0.91
C ASP A 146 16.61 24.74 -0.02
N THR A 147 15.75 23.75 0.19
CA THR A 147 15.73 22.48 -0.53
C THR A 147 14.43 22.33 -1.35
N PRO A 148 14.44 21.56 -2.44
CA PRO A 148 13.31 21.46 -3.37
C PRO A 148 11.96 21.02 -2.76
N LEU A 149 11.98 20.19 -1.72
CA LEU A 149 10.77 19.75 -0.99
C LEU A 149 10.61 20.46 0.36
N ALA A 150 11.49 21.39 0.69
CA ALA A 150 11.54 22.06 1.99
C ALA A 150 11.44 21.12 3.20
N ALA A 151 12.09 19.95 3.12
CA ALA A 151 12.08 19.03 4.23
C ALA A 151 12.65 19.72 5.49
N SER A 152 11.94 19.61 6.61
CA SER A 152 12.27 20.31 7.84
C SER A 152 11.87 19.53 9.07
N TYR A 153 12.81 19.40 10.01
CA TYR A 153 12.49 19.01 11.39
C TYR A 153 11.78 20.14 12.13
N TRP A 154 11.36 19.85 13.36
CA TRP A 154 10.75 20.82 14.27
C TRP A 154 9.41 21.38 13.78
N CYS A 155 8.70 20.64 12.94
CA CYS A 155 7.32 20.96 12.64
C CYS A 155 6.50 21.02 13.92
N ASP A 156 5.72 22.08 14.06
CA ASP A 156 4.97 22.38 15.29
C ASP A 156 5.83 22.38 16.58
N GLY A 157 7.13 22.66 16.44
CA GLY A 157 8.08 22.67 17.56
C GLY A 157 8.54 21.27 18.03
N LEU A 158 8.09 20.19 17.37
CA LEU A 158 8.44 18.82 17.72
C LEU A 158 9.70 18.35 16.98
N GLN A 159 10.80 18.16 17.71
CA GLN A 159 12.12 17.88 17.11
C GLN A 159 12.13 16.76 16.07
N ARG A 160 11.37 15.68 16.29
CA ARG A 160 11.41 14.47 15.44
C ARG A 160 10.36 14.47 14.33
N LEU A 161 9.45 15.45 14.33
CA LEU A 161 8.46 15.61 13.28
C LEU A 161 9.14 16.27 12.08
N LEU A 162 9.35 15.47 11.04
CA LEU A 162 10.04 15.85 9.80
C LEU A 162 9.00 16.07 8.70
N CYS A 163 8.65 17.30 8.39
CA CYS A 163 7.69 17.58 7.32
C CYS A 163 8.34 17.90 5.99
N ALA A 164 7.53 17.95 4.94
CA ALA A 164 7.89 18.42 3.61
C ALA A 164 6.72 19.21 3.00
N ASP A 165 7.01 19.97 1.94
CA ASP A 165 6.01 20.62 1.11
C ASP A 165 5.32 19.56 0.23
N ILE A 166 4.10 19.18 0.61
CA ILE A 166 3.37 18.06 -0.01
C ILE A 166 2.97 18.36 -1.46
N GLU A 167 2.71 19.63 -1.81
CA GLU A 167 2.45 20.01 -3.21
C GLU A 167 3.67 19.69 -4.07
N GLN A 168 4.86 20.06 -3.60
CA GLN A 168 6.11 19.78 -4.31
C GLN A 168 6.44 18.28 -4.31
N VAL A 169 6.19 17.56 -3.20
CA VAL A 169 6.36 16.10 -3.14
C VAL A 169 5.53 15.42 -4.22
N LYS A 170 4.22 15.72 -4.30
CA LYS A 170 3.34 15.13 -5.31
C LYS A 170 3.71 15.59 -6.73
N HIS A 171 4.11 16.84 -6.91
CA HIS A 171 4.58 17.34 -8.21
C HIS A 171 5.77 16.53 -8.75
N TYR A 172 6.80 16.30 -7.92
CA TYR A 172 7.99 15.56 -8.35
C TYR A 172 7.77 14.05 -8.41
N ALA A 173 6.95 13.49 -7.52
CA ALA A 173 6.55 12.08 -7.60
C ALA A 173 5.81 11.77 -8.91
N GLY A 174 5.00 12.72 -9.41
CA GLY A 174 4.25 12.59 -10.66
C GLY A 174 5.08 12.49 -11.94
N PHE A 175 6.41 12.59 -11.87
CA PHE A 175 7.29 12.24 -13.00
C PHE A 175 7.49 10.72 -13.16
N ALA A 176 7.25 9.94 -12.10
CA ALA A 176 7.25 8.48 -12.18
C ALA A 176 6.05 7.96 -12.99
N PRO A 177 6.07 6.72 -13.49
CA PRO A 177 4.98 6.16 -14.28
C PRO A 177 3.63 6.12 -13.53
N ASP A 178 3.67 5.84 -12.23
CA ASP A 178 2.53 5.92 -11.31
C ASP A 178 3.05 6.07 -9.85
N ALA A 179 2.16 6.34 -8.90
CA ALA A 179 2.51 6.51 -7.49
C ALA A 179 1.34 6.18 -6.53
N ASP A 180 1.26 4.95 -6.03
CA ASP A 180 0.33 4.53 -4.97
C ASP A 180 0.84 4.90 -3.55
N GLN A 181 2.15 5.04 -3.40
CA GLN A 181 2.78 5.56 -2.18
C GLN A 181 3.99 6.40 -2.54
N VAL A 182 4.15 7.56 -1.88
CA VAL A 182 5.35 8.38 -2.01
C VAL A 182 6.15 8.35 -0.70
N ALA A 183 7.46 8.12 -0.80
CA ALA A 183 8.39 8.08 0.32
C ALA A 183 9.50 9.12 0.15
N VAL A 184 9.47 10.15 0.98
CA VAL A 184 10.45 11.22 1.00
C VAL A 184 11.62 10.84 1.91
N LEU A 185 12.81 10.75 1.32
CA LEU A 185 14.05 10.56 2.07
C LEU A 185 14.69 11.93 2.28
N ALA A 186 14.83 12.37 3.52
CA ALA A 186 15.60 13.55 3.88
C ALA A 186 17.08 13.18 4.04
N ASN A 187 17.99 13.96 3.46
CA ASN A 187 19.43 13.82 3.67
C ASN A 187 19.81 14.24 5.10
N SER A 188 19.64 13.32 6.05
CA SER A 188 19.86 13.55 7.47
C SER A 188 20.25 12.25 8.16
N GLY A 189 21.19 12.34 9.10
CA GLY A 189 21.52 11.27 10.06
C GLY A 189 20.72 11.36 11.35
N MET A 190 20.04 12.48 11.62
CA MET A 190 19.15 12.63 12.77
C MET A 190 17.89 11.78 12.57
N TYR A 191 17.44 11.02 13.58
CA TYR A 191 16.17 10.29 13.49
C TYR A 191 14.98 11.24 13.40
N GLY A 192 13.99 10.89 12.59
CA GLY A 192 12.66 11.49 12.56
C GLY A 192 11.96 11.17 11.26
N GLY A 193 10.68 11.54 11.21
CA GLY A 193 9.78 11.24 10.12
C GLY A 193 8.36 11.68 10.43
N ALA A 194 7.49 11.60 9.42
CA ALA A 194 6.07 11.86 9.56
C ALA A 194 5.24 11.02 8.58
N GLY A 195 4.03 10.69 9.02
CA GLY A 195 2.99 10.06 8.22
C GLY A 195 1.94 11.07 7.80
N TYR A 196 1.59 11.05 6.51
CA TYR A 196 0.56 11.86 5.88
C TYR A 196 -0.47 10.91 5.29
N THR A 197 -1.34 10.38 6.15
CA THR A 197 -2.27 9.32 5.81
C THR A 197 -3.19 9.70 4.65
N GLU A 198 -3.69 10.95 4.64
CA GLU A 198 -4.63 11.42 3.62
C GLU A 198 -3.94 11.67 2.27
N GLU A 199 -2.64 11.97 2.29
CA GLU A 199 -1.85 12.27 1.11
C GLU A 199 -0.99 11.10 0.64
N GLU A 200 -1.03 9.93 1.29
CA GLU A 200 -0.23 8.74 0.94
C GLU A 200 1.27 9.07 0.83
N VAL A 201 1.77 9.88 1.77
CA VAL A 201 3.16 10.32 1.85
C VAL A 201 3.76 9.89 3.19
N ALA A 202 4.98 9.38 3.12
CA ALA A 202 5.83 9.13 4.28
C ALA A 202 7.10 9.97 4.16
N THR A 203 7.49 10.69 5.20
CA THR A 203 8.79 11.37 5.27
C THR A 203 9.66 10.68 6.31
N PHE A 204 10.95 10.50 6.03
CA PHE A 204 11.89 9.98 7.03
C PHE A 204 13.34 10.29 6.69
N ALA A 205 14.19 10.27 7.71
CA ALA A 205 15.62 10.48 7.57
C ALA A 205 16.29 9.32 6.81
N GLY A 206 16.76 9.57 5.58
CA GLY A 206 17.38 8.54 4.75
C GLY A 206 18.70 8.01 5.31
N GLY A 207 19.41 8.81 6.11
CA GLY A 207 20.67 8.42 6.74
C GLY A 207 20.53 7.68 8.07
N HIS A 208 19.33 7.57 8.65
CA HIS A 208 19.13 6.91 9.93
C HIS A 208 18.54 5.50 9.76
N PRO A 209 19.22 4.43 10.23
CA PRO A 209 18.82 3.05 9.94
C PRO A 209 17.43 2.68 10.48
N LEU A 210 17.02 3.26 11.61
CA LEU A 210 15.70 2.99 12.20
C LEU A 210 14.56 3.81 11.57
N ALA A 211 14.84 4.85 10.77
CA ALA A 211 13.79 5.71 10.24
C ALA A 211 13.05 5.05 9.06
N ALA A 212 13.73 4.16 8.33
CA ALA A 212 13.12 3.35 7.26
C ALA A 212 12.01 2.41 7.75
N GLU A 213 11.92 2.14 9.06
CA GLU A 213 10.83 1.34 9.66
C GLU A 213 9.49 2.07 9.66
N ILE A 214 9.47 3.38 9.39
CA ILE A 214 8.24 4.19 9.26
C ILE A 214 7.47 3.76 8.02
N LEU A 215 8.14 3.57 6.87
CA LEU A 215 7.48 3.28 5.59
C LEU A 215 6.52 2.06 5.63
N PRO A 216 6.89 0.90 6.20
CA PRO A 216 5.97 -0.23 6.35
C PRO A 216 4.67 0.10 7.10
N HIS A 217 4.70 0.99 8.10
CA HIS A 217 3.53 1.43 8.85
C HIS A 217 2.62 2.31 7.97
N GLU A 218 3.21 3.30 7.30
CA GLU A 218 2.49 4.21 6.39
C GLU A 218 1.82 3.49 5.22
N LEU A 219 2.49 2.46 4.68
CA LEU A 219 1.90 1.57 3.68
C LEU A 219 0.69 0.79 4.21
N GLY A 220 0.62 0.58 5.52
CA GLY A 220 -0.56 0.03 6.17
C GLY A 220 -1.78 0.94 5.99
N HIS A 221 -1.60 2.26 6.03
CA HIS A 221 -2.64 3.23 5.77
C HIS A 221 -2.96 3.35 4.27
N SER A 222 -1.97 3.72 3.46
CA SER A 222 -2.20 4.08 2.04
C SER A 222 -2.70 2.91 1.19
N ILE A 223 -2.11 1.72 1.36
CA ILE A 223 -2.52 0.53 0.61
C ILE A 223 -3.56 -0.26 1.39
N GLY A 224 -3.36 -0.40 2.70
CA GLY A 224 -4.17 -1.28 3.52
C GLY A 224 -5.48 -0.68 4.02
N ASP A 225 -5.66 0.64 3.97
CA ASP A 225 -6.77 1.33 4.66
C ASP A 225 -6.92 0.83 6.12
N LEU A 226 -5.77 0.63 6.77
CA LEU A 226 -5.69 0.21 8.16
C LEU A 226 -5.74 1.44 9.05
N ALA A 227 -6.37 1.28 10.21
CA ALA A 227 -6.37 2.30 11.26
C ALA A 227 -5.18 2.08 12.21
N ASP A 228 -4.84 3.13 12.95
CA ASP A 228 -3.90 3.03 14.05
C ASP A 228 -4.43 2.22 15.22
N GLU A 229 -3.56 1.38 15.77
CA GLU A 229 -3.83 0.49 16.89
C GLU A 229 -3.26 1.01 18.22
N TYR A 230 -2.61 2.18 18.22
CA TYR A 230 -2.22 2.87 19.45
C TYR A 230 -3.39 3.65 20.06
N ASP A 231 -3.39 3.73 21.38
CA ASP A 231 -4.52 4.08 22.24
C ASP A 231 -4.35 5.45 22.91
N TYR A 232 -3.51 6.31 22.33
CA TYR A 232 -3.13 7.62 22.86
C TYR A 232 -2.84 8.63 21.75
N TYR A 233 -2.97 9.92 22.07
CA TYR A 233 -2.40 11.02 21.28
C TYR A 233 -1.00 11.37 21.80
N ALA A 234 -0.26 12.24 21.10
CA ALA A 234 1.01 12.79 21.61
C ALA A 234 0.88 13.45 23.00
N PHE A 235 -0.33 13.96 23.33
CA PHE A 235 -0.69 14.52 24.63
C PHE A 235 -1.95 13.84 25.16
N PRO A 236 -1.83 12.65 25.78
CA PRO A 236 -3.01 11.89 26.21
C PRO A 236 -3.68 12.56 27.42
N ASP A 237 -5.01 12.68 27.37
CA ASP A 237 -5.85 12.82 28.56
C ASP A 237 -6.34 11.40 28.91
N ASP A 238 -5.90 10.86 30.05
CA ASP A 238 -5.97 9.44 30.40
C ASP A 238 -7.37 9.01 30.85
N GLY A 239 -8.29 9.01 29.89
CA GLY A 239 -9.66 8.51 30.06
C GLY A 239 -10.47 8.53 28.76
N SER A 240 -9.80 8.65 27.62
CA SER A 240 -10.43 8.83 26.31
C SER A 240 -11.28 7.61 25.92
N ARG A 241 -12.48 7.87 25.41
CA ARG A 241 -13.41 6.84 24.96
C ARG A 241 -13.93 7.16 23.57
N TYR A 242 -13.79 6.21 22.65
CA TYR A 242 -14.35 6.32 21.31
C TYR A 242 -15.89 6.32 21.36
N ARG A 243 -16.50 7.34 20.74
CA ARG A 243 -17.97 7.51 20.67
C ARG A 243 -18.52 7.51 19.24
N GLY A 244 -17.66 7.44 18.23
CA GLY A 244 -18.03 7.44 16.82
C GLY A 244 -18.78 6.17 16.37
N PRO A 245 -19.17 6.09 15.09
CA PRO A 245 -19.77 4.89 14.50
C PRO A 245 -18.76 3.73 14.44
N GLU A 246 -19.20 2.51 14.07
CA GLU A 246 -18.29 1.41 13.76
C GLU A 246 -17.32 1.84 12.66
N PRO A 247 -15.99 1.82 12.89
CA PRO A 247 -15.00 2.21 11.87
C PRO A 247 -15.07 1.31 10.64
N ALA A 248 -14.63 1.80 9.48
CA ALA A 248 -14.62 1.02 8.25
C ALA A 248 -13.42 0.05 8.21
N GLU A 249 -12.29 0.51 8.71
CA GLU A 249 -10.96 -0.10 8.73
C GLU A 249 -10.99 -1.51 9.32
N ALA A 250 -10.27 -2.44 8.69
CA ALA A 250 -10.41 -3.86 8.99
C ALA A 250 -9.86 -4.25 10.38
N ASN A 251 -8.89 -3.50 10.91
CA ASN A 251 -8.13 -3.81 12.11
C ASN A 251 -8.60 -3.06 13.37
N ILE A 252 -9.74 -2.40 13.32
CA ILE A 252 -10.35 -1.73 14.49
C ILE A 252 -11.87 -1.97 14.51
N SER A 253 -12.46 -2.09 15.70
CA SER A 253 -13.91 -2.30 15.87
C SER A 253 -14.44 -1.78 17.21
N LYS A 254 -15.71 -1.39 17.29
CA LYS A 254 -16.39 -1.14 18.59
C LYS A 254 -16.86 -2.42 19.27
N LYS A 255 -16.67 -3.56 18.63
CA LYS A 255 -17.19 -4.86 19.06
C LYS A 255 -16.13 -5.62 19.83
N ASN A 256 -16.51 -6.16 20.99
CA ASN A 256 -15.70 -7.15 21.69
C ASN A 256 -15.74 -8.51 20.97
N ALA A 257 -14.98 -9.49 21.45
CA ALA A 257 -14.83 -10.80 20.82
C ALA A 257 -16.17 -11.52 20.58
N ASP A 258 -17.08 -11.52 21.56
CA ASP A 258 -18.40 -12.15 21.44
C ASP A 258 -19.25 -11.49 20.35
N GLN A 259 -19.22 -10.16 20.28
CA GLN A 259 -19.96 -9.35 19.30
C GLN A 259 -19.38 -9.44 17.89
N LEU A 260 -18.08 -9.73 17.76
CA LEU A 260 -17.46 -10.07 16.48
C LEU A 260 -17.91 -11.46 16.04
N LEU A 261 -17.88 -12.45 16.93
CA LEU A 261 -18.24 -13.84 16.64
C LEU A 261 -19.72 -13.97 16.23
N HIS A 262 -20.61 -13.25 16.90
CA HIS A 262 -22.06 -13.26 16.64
C HIS A 262 -22.55 -11.82 16.42
N PRO A 263 -22.60 -11.32 15.17
CA PRO A 263 -23.04 -12.02 13.96
C PRO A 263 -21.98 -12.17 12.86
N ARG A 264 -20.73 -12.57 13.19
CA ARG A 264 -19.63 -12.75 12.23
C ARG A 264 -19.23 -11.45 11.52
N LYS A 265 -18.58 -10.55 12.24
CA LYS A 265 -18.11 -9.24 11.75
C LYS A 265 -16.59 -9.11 11.86
N LYS A 266 -16.00 -8.29 10.98
CA LYS A 266 -14.56 -7.98 10.95
C LYS A 266 -13.71 -9.27 11.03
N TRP A 267 -12.78 -9.37 11.98
CA TRP A 267 -11.85 -10.49 12.14
C TRP A 267 -12.38 -11.69 12.95
N TRP A 268 -13.70 -11.88 13.02
CA TRP A 268 -14.31 -12.96 13.81
C TRP A 268 -13.71 -14.36 13.56
N TYR A 269 -13.31 -14.66 12.32
CA TYR A 269 -12.74 -15.95 11.96
C TYR A 269 -11.24 -16.07 12.29
N TRP A 270 -10.59 -14.98 12.72
CA TRP A 270 -9.22 -14.98 13.24
C TRP A 270 -9.15 -15.11 14.76
N LEU A 271 -10.25 -14.93 15.50
CA LEU A 271 -10.26 -15.05 16.96
C LEU A 271 -9.61 -16.36 17.42
N GLY A 272 -8.64 -16.26 18.33
CA GLY A 272 -7.84 -17.36 18.86
C GLY A 272 -6.66 -17.82 17.98
N ALA A 273 -6.45 -17.24 16.80
CA ALA A 273 -5.30 -17.56 15.96
C ALA A 273 -4.02 -16.92 16.51
N ASP A 274 -2.88 -17.62 16.38
CA ASP A 274 -1.57 -17.03 16.67
C ASP A 274 -1.26 -15.87 15.71
N THR A 275 -0.53 -14.87 16.20
CA THR A 275 -0.14 -13.71 15.40
C THR A 275 1.39 -13.47 15.41
N PRO A 276 2.01 -13.08 14.28
CA PRO A 276 3.46 -12.91 14.15
C PRO A 276 4.09 -11.89 15.11
N ASP A 277 3.32 -10.91 15.56
CA ASP A 277 3.71 -9.90 16.55
C ASP A 277 3.69 -10.43 18.01
N GLY A 278 3.24 -11.67 18.21
CA GLY A 278 3.19 -12.38 19.48
C GLY A 278 1.79 -12.42 20.10
N GLY A 279 1.47 -13.54 20.75
CA GLY A 279 0.15 -13.77 21.36
C GLY A 279 -0.87 -14.29 20.35
N VAL A 280 -2.15 -14.04 20.64
CA VAL A 280 -3.28 -14.49 19.83
C VAL A 280 -4.16 -13.33 19.41
N ILE A 281 -4.95 -13.53 18.36
CA ILE A 281 -5.97 -12.59 17.94
C ILE A 281 -7.17 -12.66 18.88
N ASP A 282 -7.60 -11.50 19.37
CA ASP A 282 -8.78 -11.31 20.21
C ASP A 282 -9.40 -9.93 19.91
N ALA A 283 -10.18 -9.37 20.83
CA ALA A 283 -10.59 -7.97 20.83
C ALA A 283 -9.99 -7.29 22.07
N TYR A 284 -8.79 -6.70 21.91
CA TYR A 284 -8.10 -5.96 22.97
C TYR A 284 -8.60 -4.53 23.02
N GLU A 285 -9.12 -4.09 24.16
CA GLU A 285 -9.62 -2.71 24.30
C GLU A 285 -8.46 -1.71 24.17
N GLY A 286 -8.74 -0.59 23.50
CA GLY A 286 -7.79 0.46 23.18
C GLY A 286 -7.28 0.39 21.74
N GLY A 287 -7.21 1.54 21.09
CA GLY A 287 -6.81 1.72 19.70
C GLY A 287 -7.46 2.98 19.14
N TYR A 288 -7.15 3.35 17.90
CA TYR A 288 -7.72 4.52 17.26
C TYR A 288 -7.69 5.76 18.17
N TYR A 289 -6.52 5.95 18.80
CA TYR A 289 -6.17 7.07 19.69
C TYR A 289 -6.98 7.14 20.99
N THR A 290 -7.74 6.10 21.34
CA THR A 290 -8.55 6.06 22.56
C THR A 290 -8.32 4.82 23.40
N GLN A 291 -8.41 4.96 24.72
CA GLN A 291 -8.20 3.85 25.65
C GLN A 291 -9.39 2.90 25.74
N PHE A 292 -10.62 3.42 25.58
CA PHE A 292 -11.84 2.64 25.81
C PHE A 292 -12.86 2.74 24.67
N GLY A 293 -13.74 1.74 24.58
CA GLY A 293 -14.89 1.73 23.66
C GLY A 293 -14.56 1.37 22.21
N ILE A 294 -13.34 0.93 21.97
CA ILE A 294 -12.82 0.47 20.68
C ILE A 294 -11.78 -0.62 20.93
N TYR A 295 -11.66 -1.54 19.98
CA TYR A 295 -10.86 -2.75 20.10
C TYR A 295 -9.97 -2.93 18.89
N ARG A 296 -8.78 -3.44 19.14
CA ARG A 296 -7.79 -3.89 18.14
C ARG A 296 -7.63 -5.41 18.19
N PRO A 297 -7.16 -6.06 17.11
CA PRO A 297 -7.12 -7.52 17.02
C PRO A 297 -6.00 -8.17 17.83
N SER A 298 -4.92 -7.46 18.12
CA SER A 298 -3.74 -8.01 18.81
C SER A 298 -3.20 -7.05 19.87
N GLN A 299 -2.42 -7.57 20.82
CA GLN A 299 -1.85 -6.72 21.87
C GLN A 299 -0.87 -5.70 21.30
N ASN A 300 -0.09 -6.09 20.29
CA ASN A 300 0.84 -5.26 19.53
C ASN A 300 0.63 -5.46 18.03
N SER A 301 1.23 -4.64 17.20
CA SER A 301 1.32 -4.82 15.74
C SER A 301 2.18 -3.70 15.17
N LEU A 302 2.52 -3.79 13.89
CA LEU A 302 3.12 -2.67 13.16
C LEU A 302 2.23 -1.41 13.15
N MET A 303 0.89 -1.56 13.23
CA MET A 303 -0.05 -0.43 13.33
C MET A 303 -0.14 0.14 14.76
N LYS A 304 0.54 -0.46 15.74
CA LYS A 304 0.62 0.06 17.11
C LYS A 304 2.00 0.63 17.45
N ALA A 305 3.06 -0.02 16.97
CA ALA A 305 4.43 0.37 17.23
C ALA A 305 5.36 -0.15 16.12
N LEU A 306 6.39 0.64 15.78
CA LEU A 306 7.36 0.25 14.76
C LEU A 306 8.16 -0.99 15.17
N ARG A 307 8.83 -1.60 14.18
CA ARG A 307 9.70 -2.80 14.35
C ARG A 307 8.95 -4.02 14.86
N ARG A 308 7.66 -4.09 14.55
CA ARG A 308 6.77 -5.23 14.73
C ARG A 308 6.33 -5.74 13.37
N GLU A 309 5.78 -6.94 13.36
CA GLU A 309 5.08 -7.45 12.19
C GLU A 309 3.64 -6.96 12.18
N PHE A 310 3.02 -6.93 11.00
CA PHE A 310 1.56 -6.86 10.94
C PHE A 310 0.95 -8.07 11.66
N ASN A 311 -0.10 -7.81 12.45
CA ASN A 311 -0.96 -8.89 12.91
C ASN A 311 -1.65 -9.57 11.72
N VAL A 312 -2.16 -10.79 11.90
CA VAL A 312 -2.74 -11.56 10.78
C VAL A 312 -3.98 -10.91 10.16
N VAL A 313 -4.71 -10.08 10.91
CA VAL A 313 -5.86 -9.33 10.40
C VAL A 313 -5.41 -8.23 9.44
N SER A 314 -4.42 -7.44 9.85
CA SER A 314 -3.79 -6.41 9.03
C SER A 314 -3.11 -7.02 7.82
N ARG A 315 -2.39 -8.13 8.00
CA ARG A 315 -1.74 -8.86 6.90
C ARG A 315 -2.75 -9.36 5.87
N GLU A 316 -3.87 -9.93 6.29
CA GLU A 316 -4.93 -10.34 5.36
C GLU A 316 -5.42 -9.13 4.55
N LYS A 317 -5.73 -8.02 5.22
CA LYS A 317 -6.23 -6.81 4.56
C LYS A 317 -5.20 -6.22 3.58
N MET A 318 -3.92 -6.21 3.94
CA MET A 318 -2.84 -5.80 3.02
C MET A 318 -2.82 -6.66 1.75
N ILE A 319 -2.88 -7.98 1.86
CA ILE A 319 -2.90 -8.89 0.70
C ILE A 319 -4.18 -8.68 -0.13
N GLN A 320 -5.32 -8.48 0.54
CA GLN A 320 -6.56 -8.14 -0.13
C GLN A 320 -6.39 -6.88 -0.98
N SER A 321 -5.82 -5.80 -0.41
CA SER A 321 -5.53 -4.57 -1.14
C SER A 321 -4.54 -4.77 -2.28
N PHE A 322 -3.50 -5.59 -2.13
CA PHE A 322 -2.59 -5.91 -3.24
C PHE A 322 -3.33 -6.47 -4.45
N TYR A 323 -4.30 -7.37 -4.22
CA TYR A 323 -5.14 -7.95 -5.29
C TYR A 323 -6.35 -7.10 -5.69
N ALA A 324 -6.60 -5.97 -5.01
CA ALA A 324 -7.57 -4.98 -5.48
C ALA A 324 -7.00 -4.20 -6.68
N THR A 325 -5.69 -3.91 -6.64
CA THR A 325 -4.95 -3.21 -7.71
C THR A 325 -4.35 -4.17 -8.73
N THR A 326 -3.90 -5.36 -8.29
CA THR A 326 -3.23 -6.34 -9.16
C THR A 326 -4.11 -7.56 -9.46
N ARG A 327 -3.91 -8.16 -10.63
CA ARG A 327 -4.64 -9.33 -11.13
C ARG A 327 -3.69 -10.48 -11.46
N PRO A 328 -4.04 -11.75 -11.17
CA PRO A 328 -3.16 -12.91 -11.37
C PRO A 328 -2.61 -13.12 -12.79
N ILE A 329 -3.35 -12.73 -13.83
CA ILE A 329 -2.95 -12.86 -15.24
C ILE A 329 -2.48 -11.48 -15.74
N ASP A 330 -1.19 -11.36 -16.06
CA ASP A 330 -0.58 -10.14 -16.62
C ASP A 330 -0.94 -9.96 -18.09
N ALA A 331 -0.86 -11.04 -18.87
CA ALA A 331 -1.20 -11.04 -20.28
C ALA A 331 -1.77 -12.39 -20.70
N ALA A 332 -2.56 -12.38 -21.76
CA ALA A 332 -3.10 -13.58 -22.35
C ALA A 332 -3.24 -13.41 -23.85
N VAL A 333 -3.20 -14.51 -24.60
CA VAL A 333 -3.65 -14.50 -26.00
C VAL A 333 -5.04 -13.83 -26.05
N PRO A 334 -5.28 -12.85 -26.95
CA PRO A 334 -6.56 -12.16 -27.01
C PRO A 334 -7.72 -13.11 -27.30
N SER A 335 -8.87 -12.90 -26.63
CA SER A 335 -10.08 -13.71 -26.81
C SER A 335 -11.04 -13.17 -27.88
N GLY A 336 -10.69 -12.06 -28.54
CA GLY A 336 -11.55 -11.36 -29.51
C GLY A 336 -11.79 -12.12 -30.82
N ALA A 337 -10.93 -13.09 -31.17
CA ALA A 337 -11.11 -13.97 -32.32
C ALA A 337 -11.07 -15.44 -31.88
N ALA A 338 -11.75 -16.30 -32.63
CA ALA A 338 -11.71 -17.73 -32.37
C ALA A 338 -10.30 -18.28 -32.67
N VAL A 339 -9.79 -19.13 -31.77
CA VAL A 339 -8.47 -19.75 -31.92
C VAL A 339 -8.61 -21.05 -32.73
N ALA A 340 -7.72 -21.24 -33.70
CA ALA A 340 -7.71 -22.45 -34.54
C ALA A 340 -7.42 -23.71 -33.70
N ARG A 341 -7.97 -24.87 -34.08
CA ARG A 341 -7.76 -26.14 -33.35
C ARG A 341 -6.31 -26.61 -33.25
N GLY A 342 -5.44 -26.17 -34.15
CA GLY A 342 -3.98 -26.41 -34.08
C GLY A 342 -3.20 -25.28 -33.39
N GLY A 343 -3.90 -24.27 -32.86
CA GLY A 343 -3.29 -23.12 -32.22
C GLY A 343 -2.83 -23.39 -30.79
N THR A 344 -2.07 -22.44 -30.28
CA THR A 344 -1.54 -22.43 -28.91
C THR A 344 -2.18 -21.28 -28.13
N LEU A 345 -2.62 -21.57 -26.92
CA LEU A 345 -3.05 -20.56 -25.95
C LEU A 345 -1.93 -20.35 -24.95
N ALA A 346 -1.64 -19.11 -24.63
CA ALA A 346 -0.62 -18.74 -23.64
C ALA A 346 -1.14 -17.63 -22.72
N ILE A 347 -0.65 -17.65 -21.49
CA ILE A 347 -0.81 -16.62 -20.48
C ILE A 347 0.52 -16.28 -19.84
N GLU A 348 0.65 -15.04 -19.39
CA GLU A 348 1.68 -14.56 -18.47
C GLU A 348 1.00 -14.28 -17.14
N VAL A 349 1.64 -14.65 -16.04
CA VAL A 349 1.06 -14.57 -14.70
C VAL A 349 2.02 -13.89 -13.75
N LEU A 350 1.48 -13.30 -12.69
CA LEU A 350 2.30 -12.73 -11.62
C LEU A 350 3.30 -13.78 -11.10
N ALA A 351 4.52 -13.32 -10.81
CA ALA A 351 5.58 -14.16 -10.26
C ALA A 351 5.40 -14.37 -8.74
N VAL A 352 4.26 -14.92 -8.36
CA VAL A 352 3.91 -15.41 -7.02
C VAL A 352 3.40 -16.86 -7.12
N PRO A 353 3.35 -17.63 -6.03
CA PRO A 353 2.85 -19.00 -6.07
C PRO A 353 1.35 -19.08 -6.47
N LEU A 354 1.09 -19.32 -7.75
CA LEU A 354 -0.26 -19.41 -8.32
C LEU A 354 -0.62 -20.84 -8.72
N GLN A 355 -1.87 -21.20 -8.51
CA GLN A 355 -2.48 -22.39 -9.08
C GLN A 355 -3.08 -22.06 -10.44
N ILE A 356 -2.68 -22.80 -11.47
CA ILE A 356 -3.19 -22.67 -12.84
C ILE A 356 -3.95 -23.94 -13.24
N ARG A 357 -5.21 -23.79 -13.65
CA ARG A 357 -6.09 -24.88 -14.08
C ARG A 357 -6.72 -24.54 -15.42
N TRP A 358 -6.70 -25.49 -16.34
CA TRP A 358 -7.30 -25.32 -17.67
C TRP A 358 -8.54 -26.17 -17.83
N PHE A 359 -9.50 -25.67 -18.60
CA PHE A 359 -10.79 -26.29 -18.83
C PHE A 359 -11.12 -26.27 -20.32
N VAL A 360 -11.69 -27.36 -20.82
CA VAL A 360 -12.24 -27.49 -22.17
C VAL A 360 -13.74 -27.77 -22.02
N ASP A 361 -14.56 -26.88 -22.59
CA ASP A 361 -16.02 -26.93 -22.48
C ASP A 361 -16.51 -27.11 -21.03
N GLY A 362 -15.86 -26.40 -20.11
CA GLY A 362 -16.16 -26.40 -18.67
C GLY A 362 -15.58 -27.58 -17.88
N SER A 363 -15.01 -28.59 -18.55
CA SER A 363 -14.37 -29.74 -17.89
C SER A 363 -12.88 -29.50 -17.72
N GLU A 364 -12.35 -29.67 -16.50
CA GLU A 364 -10.91 -29.51 -16.25
C GLU A 364 -10.10 -30.52 -17.07
N VAL A 365 -8.93 -30.09 -17.57
CA VAL A 365 -7.92 -30.95 -18.19
C VAL A 365 -6.73 -31.09 -17.22
N PRO A 366 -6.69 -32.14 -16.38
CA PRO A 366 -5.67 -32.25 -15.33
C PRO A 366 -4.23 -32.27 -15.83
N ALA A 367 -4.01 -32.80 -17.05
CA ALA A 367 -2.69 -32.84 -17.69
C ALA A 367 -2.10 -31.46 -18.00
N TRP A 368 -2.94 -30.41 -18.01
CA TRP A 368 -2.55 -29.04 -18.30
C TRP A 368 -2.36 -28.18 -17.04
N ARG A 369 -2.57 -28.73 -15.84
CA ARG A 369 -2.34 -28.01 -14.57
C ARG A 369 -0.93 -27.41 -14.51
N GLY A 370 -0.84 -26.18 -14.02
CA GLY A 370 0.42 -25.45 -13.86
C GLY A 370 1.07 -24.96 -15.16
N ARG A 371 0.51 -25.26 -16.34
CA ARG A 371 1.07 -24.79 -17.62
C ARG A 371 0.63 -23.36 -17.89
N THR A 372 1.55 -22.52 -18.32
CA THR A 372 1.26 -21.17 -18.84
C THR A 372 0.99 -21.16 -20.35
N SER A 373 1.23 -22.28 -21.03
CA SER A 373 0.96 -22.44 -22.46
C SER A 373 0.45 -23.86 -22.74
N VAL A 374 -0.59 -23.96 -23.59
CA VAL A 374 -1.21 -25.23 -23.99
C VAL A 374 -1.48 -25.25 -25.49
N SER A 375 -1.19 -26.39 -26.13
CA SER A 375 -1.55 -26.65 -27.51
C SER A 375 -2.95 -27.25 -27.56
N LEU A 376 -3.83 -26.69 -28.41
CA LEU A 376 -5.18 -27.23 -28.60
C LEU A 376 -5.18 -28.59 -29.32
N ALA A 377 -4.10 -28.94 -30.03
CA ALA A 377 -3.95 -30.25 -30.67
C ALA A 377 -3.77 -31.39 -29.65
N ASP A 378 -3.25 -31.08 -28.46
CA ASP A 378 -3.03 -32.05 -27.38
C ASP A 378 -4.23 -32.17 -26.43
N GLY A 379 -5.31 -31.44 -26.74
CA GLY A 379 -6.52 -31.37 -25.93
C GLY A 379 -7.62 -32.34 -26.36
N PRO A 380 -8.71 -32.44 -25.58
CA PRO A 380 -9.90 -33.17 -26.00
C PRO A 380 -10.39 -32.70 -27.39
N PRO A 381 -10.68 -33.64 -28.32
CA PRO A 381 -11.15 -33.28 -29.65
C PRO A 381 -12.53 -32.63 -29.57
N GLY A 382 -12.82 -31.72 -30.50
CA GLY A 382 -14.14 -31.10 -30.62
C GLY A 382 -14.41 -29.96 -29.65
N ALA A 383 -13.39 -29.45 -28.97
CA ALA A 383 -13.50 -28.28 -28.07
C ALA A 383 -14.24 -27.11 -28.74
N GLY A 384 -15.30 -26.62 -28.10
CA GLY A 384 -15.98 -25.37 -28.49
C GLY A 384 -15.40 -24.15 -27.79
N SER A 385 -14.87 -24.35 -26.59
CA SER A 385 -14.30 -23.32 -25.72
C SER A 385 -13.17 -23.87 -24.86
N VAL A 386 -12.20 -23.01 -24.59
CA VAL A 386 -11.13 -23.28 -23.62
C VAL A 386 -11.06 -22.11 -22.64
N SER A 387 -10.85 -22.39 -21.37
CA SER A 387 -10.61 -21.36 -20.37
C SER A 387 -9.49 -21.75 -19.43
N VAL A 388 -8.82 -20.76 -18.87
CA VAL A 388 -7.85 -20.93 -17.79
C VAL A 388 -8.33 -20.18 -16.56
N GLU A 389 -8.15 -20.80 -15.41
CA GLU A 389 -8.34 -20.21 -14.09
C GLU A 389 -6.98 -20.14 -13.40
N VAL A 390 -6.60 -18.94 -12.97
CA VAL A 390 -5.37 -18.68 -12.23
C VAL A 390 -5.76 -18.13 -10.87
N SER A 391 -5.22 -18.71 -9.80
CA SER A 391 -5.60 -18.34 -8.44
C SER A 391 -4.44 -18.37 -7.44
N ASP A 392 -4.39 -17.40 -6.54
CA ASP A 392 -3.54 -17.49 -5.34
C ASP A 392 -4.26 -18.31 -4.26
N GLN A 393 -3.59 -19.37 -3.79
CA GLN A 393 -4.10 -20.30 -2.77
C GLN A 393 -3.62 -20.00 -1.34
N THR A 394 -3.08 -18.80 -1.08
CA THR A 394 -2.61 -18.36 0.24
C THR A 394 -3.65 -18.58 1.32
N SER A 395 -3.25 -19.11 2.48
CA SER A 395 -4.13 -19.24 3.65
C SER A 395 -4.26 -17.93 4.45
N TRP A 396 -3.50 -16.90 4.08
CA TRP A 396 -3.53 -15.59 4.71
C TRP A 396 -4.76 -14.76 4.34
N VAL A 397 -5.46 -15.13 3.26
CA VAL A 397 -6.78 -14.57 2.93
C VAL A 397 -7.82 -15.67 3.11
N ARG A 398 -8.68 -15.51 4.11
CA ARG A 398 -9.71 -16.49 4.52
C ARG A 398 -11.09 -16.19 3.92
N SER A 399 -11.38 -14.95 3.53
CA SER A 399 -12.66 -14.63 2.87
C SER A 399 -12.78 -15.36 1.52
N THR A 400 -13.70 -16.32 1.42
CA THR A 400 -13.95 -17.08 0.19
C THR A 400 -14.49 -16.20 -0.93
N GLU A 401 -15.31 -15.20 -0.59
CA GLU A 401 -15.87 -14.23 -1.54
C GLU A 401 -14.75 -13.38 -2.14
N TYR A 402 -13.86 -12.84 -1.31
CA TYR A 402 -12.75 -12.02 -1.77
C TYR A 402 -11.79 -12.83 -2.65
N ARG A 403 -11.51 -14.08 -2.27
CA ARG A 403 -10.66 -14.99 -3.05
C ARG A 403 -11.22 -15.25 -4.44
N ALA A 404 -12.53 -15.48 -4.54
CA ALA A 404 -13.19 -15.73 -5.81
C ALA A 404 -13.18 -14.48 -6.71
N GLN A 405 -13.29 -13.30 -6.11
CA GLN A 405 -13.38 -12.03 -6.84
C GLN A 405 -12.02 -11.49 -7.30
N TYR A 406 -11.01 -11.52 -6.43
CA TYR A 406 -9.75 -10.80 -6.64
C TYR A 406 -8.54 -11.71 -6.79
N LEU A 407 -8.41 -12.73 -5.93
CA LEU A 407 -7.28 -13.67 -5.99
C LEU A 407 -7.45 -14.75 -7.06
N THR A 408 -8.60 -14.80 -7.73
CA THR A 408 -8.90 -15.74 -8.81
C THR A 408 -9.27 -14.97 -10.06
N GLN A 409 -8.69 -15.34 -11.20
CA GLN A 409 -8.99 -14.77 -12.50
C GLN A 409 -9.21 -15.88 -13.51
N ARG A 410 -10.30 -15.76 -14.28
CA ARG A 410 -10.61 -16.66 -15.38
C ARG A 410 -10.50 -15.91 -16.71
N HIS A 411 -9.88 -16.52 -17.69
CA HIS A 411 -9.85 -16.05 -19.06
C HIS A 411 -10.28 -17.16 -20.01
N SER A 412 -11.06 -16.79 -21.03
CA SER A 412 -11.76 -17.76 -21.90
C SER A 412 -11.60 -17.41 -23.36
N TRP A 413 -11.44 -18.44 -24.19
CA TRP A 413 -11.33 -18.37 -25.64
C TRP A 413 -12.41 -19.24 -26.29
N ARG A 414 -12.88 -18.79 -27.45
CA ARG A 414 -13.67 -19.63 -28.36
C ARG A 414 -12.70 -20.38 -29.28
N VAL A 415 -12.99 -21.64 -29.56
CA VAL A 415 -12.25 -22.42 -30.55
C VAL A 415 -13.04 -22.42 -31.85
N SER A 416 -12.39 -22.18 -32.98
CA SER A 416 -13.08 -22.18 -34.27
C SER A 416 -13.63 -23.58 -34.57
N GLY A 417 -14.96 -23.69 -34.76
CA GLY A 417 -15.57 -24.82 -35.44
C GLY A 417 -15.11 -24.83 -36.90
N GLY A 418 -14.70 -26.00 -37.41
CA GLY A 418 -14.42 -26.17 -38.83
C GLY A 418 -15.69 -26.13 -39.66
#